data_AF-A0A422N5G0-F1
#
_entry.id   AF-A0A422N5G0-F1
#
_cell.length_a   1.000
_cell.length_b   1.000
_cell.length_c   1.000
_cell.angle_alpha   90.00
_cell.angle_beta   90.00
_cell.angle_gamma   90.00
#
_symmetry.space_group_name_H-M   'P 1'
#
loop_
_entity.id
_entity.type
_entity.pdbx_description
1 polymer ?
#
loop_
_entity_poly.entity_id
_entity_poly.type
_entity_poly.pdbx_seq_one_letter_code
_entity_poly.pdbx_strand_id
1 'polypeptide(L)'
;MRRLHRAHLRLGEDVSPKYFFCVREKGAKLPDPPYALPTSPRFEVERSGTFNKTWLQHELPACKPLVRNSVYLPSKEELWNSPMHEGLEQIAEHLPYHDVLRYIMEHNYFFLFKTLLKAGDAPLPHVVYEDFMKCRTFASLQSPPEEQFALPPTLLRALLCMAAYQCIIDPHYFTTCHLLFRRLEQQQTMSSEVLSAWVYCCAASGRVDDALAYAKHMADHDVPFDDTVFSLMQHPSVNPVAAEHSAVWHSAKGMLLQRRLGGRLQTEYRSDTVAAHGMFVFYALTLSHVKKWEVIRAAGTLGVSLSERTLSLAVEVYAREKGLRCGPKTVRALALFLARDGSIEHLLFVLLRTKKNELLPEFRGLPRTVFSEAEEADIMYCVARRARRDEGCSAVIPLLRALVREDDPQQFFHALTHAVRATNTNSSGGGDNAAGSGVDPTHTSSNEQGLQDLMTSVQGLLREVDALEKASRNGAPRGGAAKTIRASVREEEAGVAELQSLEESNIPPGLRELARMHLVERSAHANRAARLRMAWVNPDGTF
;
A
#
# COMPACT_ATOMS: atom_id res chain seq x y z
N MET A 1 -8.43 25.44 -20.19
CA MET A 1 -9.03 26.79 -20.14
C MET A 1 -10.55 26.66 -20.20
N ARG A 2 -11.28 27.29 -19.27
CA ARG A 2 -12.75 27.29 -19.27
C ARG A 2 -13.28 28.19 -20.39
N ARG A 3 -14.21 27.69 -21.21
CA ARG A 3 -15.22 28.52 -21.90
C ARG A 3 -16.59 27.98 -21.55
N LEU A 4 -17.19 28.58 -20.53
CA LEU A 4 -18.62 28.47 -20.27
C LEU A 4 -19.33 29.35 -21.29
N HIS A 5 -20.23 28.76 -22.08
CA HIS A 5 -21.18 29.50 -22.90
C HIS A 5 -22.01 30.42 -22.00
N ARG A 6 -21.88 31.73 -22.22
CA ARG A 6 -22.76 32.76 -21.67
C ARG A 6 -24.11 32.67 -22.39
N ALA A 7 -25.10 32.05 -21.76
CA ALA A 7 -26.49 32.30 -22.10
C ALA A 7 -26.93 33.58 -21.36
N HIS A 8 -27.39 34.57 -22.12
CA HIS A 8 -27.94 35.81 -21.58
C HIS A 8 -29.24 35.54 -20.82
N LEU A 9 -29.22 35.67 -19.50
CA LEU A 9 -30.42 35.85 -18.69
C LEU A 9 -30.70 37.35 -18.54
N ARG A 10 -31.94 37.75 -18.85
CA ARG A 10 -32.43 39.12 -18.75
C ARG A 10 -32.41 39.58 -17.28
N LEU A 11 -31.98 40.82 -17.07
CA LEU A 11 -32.08 41.52 -15.78
C LEU A 11 -33.55 41.75 -15.44
N GLY A 12 -33.95 41.39 -14.22
CA GLY A 12 -35.20 41.81 -13.60
C GLY A 12 -36.16 40.66 -13.31
N GLU A 13 -35.83 39.86 -12.31
CA GLU A 13 -36.81 39.19 -11.45
C GLU A 13 -36.06 38.71 -10.19
N ASP A 14 -36.32 39.39 -9.07
CA ASP A 14 -35.85 39.03 -7.73
C ASP A 14 -36.39 37.65 -7.34
N VAL A 15 -35.58 36.61 -7.51
CA VAL A 15 -35.84 35.32 -6.88
C VAL A 15 -34.69 35.00 -5.94
N SER A 16 -34.98 35.17 -4.65
CA SER A 16 -34.17 34.75 -3.51
C SER A 16 -33.49 33.40 -3.75
N PRO A 17 -32.17 33.25 -3.43
CA PRO A 17 -31.52 31.95 -3.48
C PRO A 17 -32.10 31.11 -2.34
N LYS A 18 -33.16 30.35 -2.63
CA LYS A 18 -33.57 29.24 -1.78
C LYS A 18 -32.43 28.23 -1.81
N TYR A 19 -31.62 28.28 -0.76
CA TYR A 19 -30.74 27.22 -0.32
C TYR A 19 -31.48 25.88 -0.46
N PHE A 20 -31.08 25.06 -1.44
CA PHE A 20 -31.40 23.63 -1.42
C PHE A 20 -30.57 23.02 -0.29
N PHE A 21 -31.06 23.16 0.94
CA PHE A 21 -30.68 22.27 2.03
C PHE A 21 -31.21 20.90 1.67
N CYS A 22 -30.39 20.10 0.99
CA CYS A 22 -30.63 18.67 0.89
C CYS A 22 -30.56 18.14 2.32
N VAL A 23 -31.72 17.73 2.84
CA VAL A 23 -31.84 17.08 4.15
C VAL A 23 -30.82 15.94 4.17
N ARG A 24 -29.84 16.03 5.08
CA ARG A 24 -28.88 14.94 5.36
C ARG A 24 -29.66 13.78 5.98
N GLU A 25 -30.32 12.99 5.14
CA GLU A 25 -30.76 11.66 5.56
C GLU A 25 -29.51 10.91 6.04
N LYS A 26 -29.63 10.24 7.18
CA LYS A 26 -28.54 9.43 7.75
C LYS A 26 -28.18 8.36 6.71
N GLY A 27 -27.12 8.62 5.93
CA GLY A 27 -26.64 7.70 4.91
C GLY A 27 -26.44 6.31 5.49
N ALA A 28 -26.74 5.28 4.69
CA ALA A 28 -26.60 3.88 5.09
C ALA A 28 -25.18 3.64 5.65
N LYS A 29 -25.08 2.98 6.81
CA LYS A 29 -23.78 2.66 7.42
C LYS A 29 -23.08 1.56 6.61
N LEU A 30 -22.22 1.95 5.67
CA LEU A 30 -21.39 1.03 4.91
C LEU A 30 -20.08 0.74 5.68
N PRO A 31 -19.61 -0.53 5.69
CA PRO A 31 -18.35 -0.91 6.32
C PRO A 31 -17.15 -0.29 5.60
N ASP A 32 -16.07 -0.08 6.34
CA ASP A 32 -14.80 0.42 5.79
C ASP A 32 -13.84 -0.73 5.46
N PRO A 33 -13.22 -0.73 4.27
CA PRO A 33 -12.16 -1.68 3.96
C PRO A 33 -10.93 -1.47 4.86
N PRO A 34 -10.31 -2.54 5.38
CA PRO A 34 -9.25 -2.43 6.40
C PRO A 34 -7.86 -2.20 5.77
N TYR A 35 -7.65 -1.07 5.09
CA TYR A 35 -6.38 -0.74 4.43
C TYR A 35 -5.16 -0.65 5.39
N ALA A 36 -5.42 -0.44 6.69
CA ALA A 36 -4.42 -0.17 7.73
C ALA A 36 -3.54 1.08 7.47
N LEU A 37 -3.92 1.94 6.53
CA LEU A 37 -3.23 3.21 6.28
C LEU A 37 -3.40 4.20 7.44
N PRO A 38 -2.38 5.02 7.72
CA PRO A 38 -2.46 6.03 8.76
C PRO A 38 -3.41 7.17 8.47
N THR A 39 -4.01 7.70 9.54
CA THR A 39 -4.92 8.84 9.48
C THR A 39 -4.23 10.20 9.66
N SER A 40 -2.89 10.21 9.76
CA SER A 40 -2.07 11.40 9.91
C SER A 40 -2.20 12.34 8.70
N PRO A 41 -2.19 13.69 8.90
CA PRO A 41 -2.13 14.65 7.80
C PRO A 41 -0.93 14.44 6.86
N ARG A 42 0.19 13.95 7.40
CA ARG A 42 1.41 13.66 6.62
C ARG A 42 1.13 12.68 5.48
N PHE A 43 0.23 11.71 5.69
CA PHE A 43 -0.08 10.63 4.76
C PHE A 43 -1.48 10.74 4.13
N GLU A 44 -2.02 11.96 4.03
CA GLU A 44 -3.28 12.20 3.31
C GLU A 44 -3.19 11.83 1.83
N VAL A 45 -2.02 12.00 1.22
CA VAL A 45 -1.78 11.71 -0.20
C VAL A 45 -1.94 10.21 -0.48
N GLU A 46 -1.39 9.35 0.37
CA GLU A 46 -1.48 7.88 0.28
C GLU A 46 -2.91 7.36 0.51
N ARG A 47 -3.77 8.15 1.17
CA ARG A 47 -5.20 7.84 1.32
C ARG A 47 -6.04 8.24 0.11
N SER A 48 -5.50 9.00 -0.84
CA SER A 48 -6.29 9.50 -1.98
C SER A 48 -6.83 8.39 -2.90
N GLY A 49 -6.17 7.23 -2.95
CA GLY A 49 -6.66 6.05 -3.67
C GLY A 49 -7.75 5.26 -2.95
N THR A 50 -8.10 5.60 -1.71
CA THR A 50 -9.17 4.91 -0.97
C THR A 50 -10.54 5.24 -1.55
N PHE A 51 -11.40 4.22 -1.64
CA PHE A 51 -12.76 4.42 -2.11
C PHE A 51 -13.59 5.24 -1.10
N ASN A 52 -14.19 6.33 -1.56
CA ASN A 52 -14.95 7.24 -0.71
C ASN A 52 -16.45 6.93 -0.72
N LYS A 53 -17.00 6.58 0.46
CA LYS A 53 -18.43 6.31 0.65
C LYS A 53 -19.33 7.51 0.35
N THR A 54 -18.84 8.74 0.54
CA THR A 54 -19.63 9.95 0.22
C THR A 54 -19.90 10.05 -1.27
N TRP A 55 -19.01 9.52 -2.11
CA TRP A 55 -19.22 9.47 -3.55
C TRP A 55 -20.42 8.60 -3.91
N LEU A 56 -20.58 7.42 -3.29
CA LEU A 56 -21.76 6.58 -3.49
C LEU A 56 -23.06 7.22 -3.01
N GLN A 57 -23.01 7.91 -1.86
CA GLN A 57 -24.21 8.39 -1.19
C GLN A 57 -24.72 9.72 -1.74
N HIS A 58 -23.83 10.60 -2.20
CA HIS A 58 -24.18 11.96 -2.57
C HIS A 58 -23.88 12.27 -4.05
N GLU A 59 -22.71 11.89 -4.54
CA GLU A 59 -22.28 12.23 -5.89
C GLU A 59 -22.94 11.34 -6.95
N LEU A 60 -23.02 10.03 -6.71
CA LEU A 60 -23.56 9.08 -7.68
C LEU A 60 -25.03 9.38 -8.08
N PRO A 61 -25.95 9.70 -7.14
CA PRO A 61 -27.30 10.14 -7.51
C PRO A 61 -27.31 11.47 -8.27
N ALA A 62 -26.43 12.41 -7.92
CA ALA A 62 -26.31 13.71 -8.58
C ALA A 62 -25.79 13.58 -10.03
N CYS A 63 -24.96 12.59 -10.32
CA CYS A 63 -24.48 12.30 -11.67
C CYS A 63 -25.52 11.62 -12.57
N LYS A 64 -26.57 11.00 -12.03
CA LYS A 64 -27.59 10.26 -12.80
C LYS A 64 -28.20 11.06 -13.97
N PRO A 65 -28.68 12.31 -13.80
CA PRO A 65 -29.22 13.08 -14.92
C PRO A 65 -28.16 13.41 -15.97
N LEU A 66 -26.91 13.67 -15.55
CA LEU A 66 -25.81 14.01 -16.46
C LEU A 66 -25.47 12.82 -17.37
N VAL A 67 -25.31 11.64 -16.78
CA VAL A 67 -25.01 10.40 -17.51
C VAL A 67 -26.18 9.99 -18.41
N ARG A 68 -27.43 10.23 -17.99
CA ARG A 68 -28.60 9.96 -18.84
C ARG A 68 -28.63 10.86 -20.08
N ASN A 69 -28.20 12.11 -19.95
CA ASN A 69 -28.18 13.06 -21.05
C ASN A 69 -26.98 12.84 -21.99
N SER A 70 -25.86 12.33 -21.49
CA SER A 70 -24.65 12.10 -22.31
C SER A 70 -24.76 10.94 -23.30
N VAL A 71 -25.87 10.18 -23.30
CA VAL A 71 -26.09 9.06 -24.24
C VAL A 71 -26.64 9.56 -25.59
N TYR A 72 -27.18 10.78 -25.65
CA TYR A 72 -27.71 11.32 -26.90
C TYR A 72 -26.60 11.83 -27.80
N LEU A 73 -26.70 11.49 -29.09
CA LEU A 73 -25.82 12.01 -30.12
C LEU A 73 -26.12 13.50 -30.41
N PRO A 74 -25.12 14.28 -30.84
CA PRO A 74 -25.35 15.64 -31.31
C PRO A 74 -26.24 15.67 -32.56
N SER A 75 -26.81 16.84 -32.86
CA SER A 75 -27.57 16.99 -34.10
C SER A 75 -26.65 16.92 -35.33
N LYS A 76 -27.23 16.63 -36.50
CA LYS A 76 -26.48 16.59 -37.76
C LYS A 76 -25.82 17.95 -38.04
N GLU A 77 -26.53 19.04 -37.82
CA GLU A 77 -26.05 20.39 -38.07
C GLU A 77 -24.92 20.75 -37.11
N GLU A 78 -25.00 20.32 -35.85
CA GLU A 78 -23.95 20.54 -34.86
C GLU A 78 -22.69 19.74 -35.22
N LEU A 79 -22.83 18.46 -35.55
CA LEU A 79 -21.71 17.61 -35.94
C LEU A 79 -21.06 18.09 -37.25
N TRP A 80 -21.85 18.50 -38.24
CA TRP A 80 -21.33 18.98 -39.52
C TRP A 80 -20.55 20.30 -39.41
N ASN A 81 -20.92 21.14 -38.44
CA ASN A 81 -20.24 22.40 -38.15
C ASN A 81 -19.10 22.26 -37.13
N SER A 82 -18.86 21.05 -36.60
CA SER A 82 -17.78 20.79 -35.65
C SER A 82 -16.40 20.91 -36.32
N PRO A 83 -15.35 21.33 -35.57
CA PRO A 83 -13.99 21.27 -36.06
C PRO A 83 -13.60 19.84 -36.49
N MET A 84 -12.82 19.70 -37.56
CA MET A 84 -12.48 18.38 -38.14
C MET A 84 -11.92 17.38 -37.12
N HIS A 85 -11.02 17.80 -36.22
CA HIS A 85 -10.44 16.89 -35.21
C HIS A 85 -11.49 16.39 -34.20
N GLU A 86 -12.39 17.29 -33.77
CA GLU A 86 -13.44 16.97 -32.80
C GLU A 86 -14.51 16.08 -33.46
N GLY A 87 -14.92 16.40 -34.69
CA GLY A 87 -15.86 15.56 -35.44
C GLY A 87 -15.31 14.15 -35.70
N LEU A 88 -14.03 14.01 -36.06
CA LEU A 88 -13.41 12.70 -36.27
C LEU A 88 -13.31 11.89 -34.97
N GLU A 89 -12.95 12.51 -33.85
CA GLU A 89 -12.93 11.83 -32.55
C GLU A 89 -14.34 11.40 -32.12
N GLN A 90 -15.35 12.29 -32.24
CA GLN A 90 -16.74 11.97 -31.90
C GLN A 90 -17.30 10.82 -32.76
N ILE A 91 -17.01 10.80 -34.05
CA ILE A 91 -17.41 9.71 -34.94
C ILE A 91 -16.69 8.41 -34.53
N ALA A 92 -15.37 8.47 -34.36
CA ALA A 92 -14.57 7.30 -33.98
C ALA A 92 -14.97 6.68 -32.63
N GLU A 93 -15.42 7.47 -31.65
CA GLU A 93 -15.91 6.95 -30.37
C GLU A 93 -17.17 6.09 -30.47
N HIS A 94 -17.98 6.29 -31.51
CA HIS A 94 -19.26 5.62 -31.70
C HIS A 94 -19.23 4.53 -32.78
N LEU A 95 -18.15 4.43 -33.54
CA LEU A 95 -17.97 3.38 -34.55
C LEU A 95 -17.36 2.10 -33.93
N PRO A 96 -17.61 0.93 -34.54
CA PRO A 96 -16.97 -0.33 -34.13
C PRO A 96 -15.44 -0.26 -34.22
N TYR A 97 -14.75 -0.95 -33.31
CA TYR A 97 -13.29 -0.90 -33.18
C TYR A 97 -12.54 -1.15 -34.50
N HIS A 98 -12.90 -2.22 -35.22
CA HIS A 98 -12.22 -2.59 -36.47
C HIS A 98 -12.57 -1.67 -37.65
N ASP A 99 -13.75 -1.03 -37.65
CA ASP A 99 -14.11 -0.06 -38.68
C ASP A 99 -13.26 1.21 -38.54
N VAL A 100 -13.06 1.68 -37.30
CA VAL A 100 -12.19 2.82 -37.03
C VAL A 100 -10.73 2.49 -37.40
N LEU A 101 -10.23 1.28 -37.07
CA LEU A 101 -8.90 0.85 -37.50
C LEU A 101 -8.75 0.89 -39.03
N ARG A 102 -9.77 0.45 -39.77
CA ARG A 102 -9.78 0.55 -41.24
C ARG A 102 -9.65 2.00 -41.71
N TYR A 103 -10.44 2.92 -41.14
CA TYR A 103 -10.33 4.35 -41.48
C TYR A 103 -8.96 4.95 -41.12
N ILE A 104 -8.39 4.56 -39.98
CA ILE A 104 -7.05 5.01 -39.58
C ILE A 104 -6.00 4.51 -40.58
N MET A 105 -6.08 3.24 -40.99
CA MET A 105 -5.16 2.63 -41.95
C MET A 105 -5.28 3.27 -43.34
N GLU A 106 -6.50 3.53 -43.80
CA GLU A 106 -6.78 4.12 -45.11
C GLU A 106 -6.35 5.58 -45.22
N HIS A 107 -6.51 6.37 -44.15
CA HIS A 107 -6.26 7.81 -44.15
C HIS A 107 -5.05 8.28 -43.33
N ASN A 108 -4.33 7.36 -42.67
CA ASN A 108 -3.18 7.62 -41.79
C ASN A 108 -3.49 8.48 -40.57
N TYR A 109 -4.71 8.37 -40.03
CA TYR A 109 -5.13 9.11 -38.84
C TYR A 109 -4.64 8.48 -37.54
N PHE A 110 -3.33 8.22 -37.43
CA PHE A 110 -2.74 7.54 -36.26
C PHE A 110 -2.94 8.27 -34.93
N PHE A 111 -3.25 9.58 -34.96
CA PHE A 111 -3.62 10.32 -33.76
C PHE A 111 -4.90 9.78 -33.09
N LEU A 112 -5.78 9.12 -33.85
CA LEU A 112 -7.02 8.50 -33.34
C LEU A 112 -6.79 7.18 -32.59
N PHE A 113 -5.57 6.63 -32.56
CA PHE A 113 -5.27 5.43 -31.76
C PHE A 113 -5.61 5.62 -30.28
N LYS A 114 -5.44 6.84 -29.75
CA LYS A 114 -5.81 7.13 -28.37
C LYS A 114 -7.32 7.03 -28.16
N THR A 115 -8.11 7.51 -29.11
CA THR A 115 -9.57 7.46 -29.07
C THR A 115 -10.08 6.02 -29.10
N LEU A 116 -9.43 5.16 -29.90
CA LEU A 116 -9.75 3.74 -30.00
C LEU A 116 -9.62 2.96 -28.69
N LEU A 117 -8.77 3.40 -27.76
CA LEU A 117 -8.66 2.77 -26.44
C LEU A 117 -9.95 2.87 -25.61
N LYS A 118 -10.88 3.75 -25.99
CA LYS A 118 -12.20 3.90 -25.36
C LYS A 118 -13.28 3.02 -25.96
N ALA A 119 -13.04 2.43 -27.14
CA ALA A 119 -14.10 1.73 -27.87
C ALA A 119 -14.69 0.62 -27.00
N GLY A 120 -16.03 0.54 -26.96
CA GLY A 120 -16.73 -0.39 -26.06
C GLY A 120 -16.48 -1.87 -26.38
N ASP A 121 -16.06 -2.16 -27.61
CA ASP A 121 -15.71 -3.47 -28.15
C ASP A 121 -14.19 -3.67 -28.31
N ALA A 122 -13.35 -2.77 -27.77
CA ALA A 122 -11.90 -2.92 -27.85
C ALA A 122 -11.43 -4.20 -27.13
N PRO A 123 -10.52 -5.00 -27.75
CA PRO A 123 -9.99 -6.20 -27.13
C PRO A 123 -8.96 -5.89 -26.02
N LEU A 124 -8.38 -6.93 -25.44
CA LEU A 124 -7.32 -6.76 -24.43
C LEU A 124 -6.10 -6.02 -25.00
N PRO A 125 -5.35 -5.26 -24.17
CA PRO A 125 -4.31 -4.34 -24.64
C PRO A 125 -3.21 -4.95 -25.51
N HIS A 126 -2.89 -6.24 -25.34
CA HIS A 126 -1.91 -6.92 -26.19
C HIS A 126 -2.42 -7.11 -27.62
N VAL A 127 -3.72 -7.38 -27.81
CA VAL A 127 -4.35 -7.47 -29.14
C VAL A 127 -4.41 -6.08 -29.77
N VAL A 128 -4.78 -5.06 -28.97
CA VAL A 128 -4.81 -3.67 -29.43
C VAL A 128 -3.43 -3.21 -29.93
N TYR A 129 -2.36 -3.56 -29.22
CA TYR A 129 -1.00 -3.28 -29.67
C TYR A 129 -0.70 -3.92 -31.04
N GLU A 130 -0.99 -5.20 -31.20
CA GLU A 130 -0.79 -5.90 -32.47
C GLU A 130 -1.59 -5.27 -33.61
N ASP A 131 -2.83 -4.86 -33.35
CA ASP A 131 -3.68 -4.20 -34.33
C ASP A 131 -3.17 -2.79 -34.70
N PHE A 132 -2.61 -2.04 -33.74
CA PHE A 132 -1.92 -0.78 -34.03
C PHE A 132 -0.69 -0.99 -34.92
N MET A 133 0.12 -2.01 -34.64
CA MET A 133 1.29 -2.35 -35.46
C MET A 133 0.89 -2.81 -36.87
N LYS A 134 -0.18 -3.60 -37.01
CA LYS A 134 -0.75 -3.97 -38.32
C LYS A 134 -1.23 -2.72 -39.08
N CYS A 135 -1.92 -1.81 -38.41
CA CYS A 135 -2.37 -0.56 -39.03
C CYS A 135 -1.21 0.30 -39.53
N ARG A 136 -0.10 0.39 -38.77
CA ARG A 136 1.13 1.06 -39.24
C ARG A 136 1.78 0.35 -40.43
N THR A 137 1.72 -0.99 -40.46
CA THR A 137 2.28 -1.81 -41.54
C THR A 137 1.54 -1.64 -42.85
N PHE A 138 0.21 -1.66 -42.82
CA PHE A 138 -0.64 -1.60 -44.02
C PHE A 138 -1.18 -0.19 -44.30
N ALA A 139 -0.61 0.82 -43.66
CA ALA A 139 -1.00 2.21 -43.85
C ALA A 139 -0.79 2.67 -45.29
N SER A 140 -1.68 3.54 -45.78
CA SER A 140 -1.59 4.06 -47.15
C SER A 140 -0.40 5.02 -47.34
N LEU A 141 0.06 5.69 -46.28
CA LEU A 141 1.27 6.52 -46.26
C LEU A 141 2.34 5.85 -45.41
N GLN A 142 3.51 5.62 -45.99
CA GLN A 142 4.64 4.99 -45.34
C GLN A 142 5.74 6.03 -45.10
N SER A 143 5.99 6.33 -43.83
CA SER A 143 7.18 7.07 -43.38
C SER A 143 8.42 6.15 -43.35
N PRO A 144 9.64 6.69 -43.14
CA PRO A 144 10.80 5.86 -42.84
C PRO A 144 10.51 4.89 -41.68
N PRO A 145 11.04 3.65 -41.74
CA PRO A 145 10.64 2.58 -40.82
C PRO A 145 10.88 2.94 -39.35
N GLU A 146 11.99 3.62 -39.04
CA GLU A 146 12.31 4.15 -37.71
C GLU A 146 11.22 5.04 -37.10
N GLU A 147 10.46 5.78 -37.92
CA GLU A 147 9.37 6.65 -37.45
C GLU A 147 7.98 6.03 -37.65
N GLN A 148 7.82 5.23 -38.71
CA GLN A 148 6.54 4.62 -39.07
C GLN A 148 6.05 3.65 -38.00
N PHE A 149 6.96 2.81 -37.49
CA PHE A 149 6.64 1.73 -36.56
C PHE A 149 6.84 2.12 -35.09
N ALA A 150 7.35 3.33 -34.82
CA ALA A 150 7.49 3.85 -33.47
C ALA A 150 6.13 4.38 -32.97
N LEU A 151 5.53 3.69 -31.99
CA LEU A 151 4.37 4.20 -31.30
C LEU A 151 4.76 5.24 -30.23
N PRO A 152 3.91 6.24 -29.96
CA PRO A 152 4.17 7.21 -28.91
C PRO A 152 4.33 6.53 -27.54
N PRO A 153 5.33 6.93 -26.72
CA PRO A 153 5.51 6.41 -25.36
C PRO A 153 4.26 6.51 -24.49
N THR A 154 3.49 7.59 -24.65
CA THR A 154 2.23 7.81 -23.92
C THR A 154 1.17 6.76 -24.25
N LEU A 155 1.12 6.30 -25.51
CA LEU A 155 0.21 5.26 -25.96
C LEU A 155 0.64 3.89 -25.42
N LEU A 156 1.94 3.59 -25.47
CA LEU A 156 2.51 2.36 -24.91
C LEU A 156 2.30 2.29 -23.39
N ARG A 157 2.48 3.41 -22.69
CA ARG A 157 2.18 3.54 -21.26
C ARG A 157 0.71 3.26 -20.98
N ALA A 158 -0.21 3.84 -21.77
CA ALA A 158 -1.64 3.61 -21.59
C ALA A 158 -2.00 2.12 -21.76
N LEU A 159 -1.49 1.46 -22.80
CA LEU A 159 -1.69 0.03 -23.04
C LEU A 159 -1.17 -0.84 -21.89
N LEU A 160 0.06 -0.57 -21.41
CA LEU A 160 0.63 -1.30 -20.28
C LEU A 160 -0.10 -1.01 -18.96
N CYS A 161 -0.53 0.23 -18.71
CA CYS A 161 -1.33 0.53 -17.52
C CYS A 161 -2.72 -0.13 -17.59
N MET A 162 -3.34 -0.24 -18.76
CA MET A 162 -4.56 -1.04 -18.96
C MET A 162 -4.27 -2.52 -18.67
N ALA A 163 -3.13 -3.02 -19.12
CA ALA A 163 -2.72 -4.40 -18.87
C ALA A 163 -2.47 -4.65 -17.36
N ALA A 164 -1.82 -3.71 -16.66
CA ALA A 164 -1.65 -3.74 -15.22
C ALA A 164 -3.01 -3.73 -14.51
N TYR A 165 -3.95 -2.87 -14.91
CA TYR A 165 -5.31 -2.84 -14.37
C TYR A 165 -6.01 -4.19 -14.56
N GLN A 166 -5.84 -4.83 -15.72
CA GLN A 166 -6.36 -6.17 -15.94
C GLN A 166 -5.68 -7.22 -15.05
N CYS A 167 -4.37 -7.12 -14.80
CA CYS A 167 -3.65 -7.99 -13.86
C CYS A 167 -4.15 -7.84 -12.40
N ILE A 168 -4.63 -6.66 -11.99
CA ILE A 168 -5.26 -6.47 -10.67
C ILE A 168 -6.54 -7.31 -10.57
N ILE A 169 -7.32 -7.35 -11.65
CA ILE A 169 -8.60 -8.09 -11.72
C ILE A 169 -8.34 -9.60 -11.86
N ASP A 170 -7.42 -9.98 -12.74
CA ASP A 170 -7.02 -11.35 -13.03
C ASP A 170 -5.50 -11.49 -13.13
N PRO A 171 -4.83 -12.00 -12.08
CA PRO A 171 -3.38 -12.19 -12.06
C PRO A 171 -2.85 -13.13 -13.15
N HIS A 172 -3.67 -14.05 -13.69
CA HIS A 172 -3.23 -15.01 -14.71
C HIS A 172 -2.94 -14.35 -16.05
N TYR A 173 -3.47 -13.14 -16.28
CA TYR A 173 -3.17 -12.37 -17.48
C TYR A 173 -1.69 -11.96 -17.60
N PHE A 174 -0.94 -12.01 -16.50
CA PHE A 174 0.48 -11.62 -16.46
C PHE A 174 1.36 -12.37 -17.47
N THR A 175 1.11 -13.65 -17.74
CA THR A 175 1.90 -14.41 -18.72
C THR A 175 1.79 -13.80 -20.12
N THR A 176 0.59 -13.36 -20.52
CA THR A 176 0.38 -12.67 -21.78
C THR A 176 1.00 -11.27 -21.77
N CYS A 177 0.91 -10.54 -20.65
CA CYS A 177 1.60 -9.26 -20.47
C CYS A 177 3.12 -9.38 -20.63
N HIS A 178 3.71 -10.47 -20.14
CA HIS A 178 5.14 -10.74 -20.28
C HIS A 178 5.55 -10.99 -21.73
N LEU A 179 4.73 -11.72 -22.48
CA LEU A 179 4.94 -11.91 -23.93
C LEU A 179 4.80 -10.58 -24.69
N LEU A 180 3.79 -9.76 -24.34
CA LEU A 180 3.64 -8.42 -24.89
C LEU A 180 4.89 -7.56 -24.60
N PHE A 181 5.34 -7.53 -23.35
CA PHE A 181 6.50 -6.71 -22.97
C PHE A 181 7.77 -7.10 -23.72
N ARG A 182 8.03 -8.40 -23.91
CA ARG A 182 9.15 -8.86 -24.75
C ARG A 182 9.05 -8.39 -26.19
N ARG A 183 7.84 -8.34 -26.77
CA ARG A 183 7.64 -7.78 -28.12
C ARG A 183 7.90 -6.27 -28.13
N LEU A 184 7.39 -5.55 -27.12
CA LEU A 184 7.64 -4.12 -26.98
C LEU A 184 9.15 -3.83 -26.88
N GLU A 185 9.89 -4.59 -26.07
CA GLU A 185 11.35 -4.46 -25.91
C GLU A 185 12.10 -4.65 -27.24
N GLN A 186 11.62 -5.54 -28.10
CA GLN A 186 12.22 -5.82 -29.41
C GLN A 186 11.81 -4.83 -30.50
N GLN A 187 10.60 -4.27 -30.41
CA GLN A 187 9.98 -3.50 -31.50
C GLN A 187 9.91 -2.00 -31.22
N GLN A 188 10.02 -1.56 -29.96
CA GLN A 188 9.78 -0.19 -29.53
C GLN A 188 10.93 0.32 -28.65
N THR A 189 11.02 1.64 -28.50
CA THR A 189 12.00 2.26 -27.61
C THR A 189 11.59 2.11 -26.15
N MET A 190 12.48 1.56 -25.31
CA MET A 190 12.27 1.40 -23.87
C MET A 190 12.47 2.71 -23.10
N SER A 191 11.44 3.56 -23.13
CA SER A 191 11.41 4.81 -22.36
C SER A 191 11.10 4.60 -20.87
N SER A 192 11.31 5.65 -20.06
CA SER A 192 10.91 5.68 -18.65
C SER A 192 9.43 5.35 -18.45
N GLU A 193 8.56 5.84 -19.34
CA GLU A 193 7.12 5.60 -19.31
C GLU A 193 6.78 4.11 -19.43
N VAL A 194 7.42 3.43 -20.39
CA VAL A 194 7.19 2.00 -20.69
C VAL A 194 7.75 1.13 -19.57
N LEU A 195 8.98 1.39 -19.12
CA LEU A 195 9.62 0.64 -18.05
C LEU A 195 8.89 0.80 -16.71
N SER A 196 8.46 2.03 -16.38
CA SER A 196 7.65 2.26 -15.17
C SER A 196 6.31 1.52 -15.25
N ALA A 197 5.64 1.55 -16.41
CA ALA A 197 4.37 0.85 -16.60
C ALA A 197 4.54 -0.68 -16.53
N TRP A 198 5.69 -1.20 -16.97
CA TRP A 198 6.04 -2.61 -16.79
C TRP A 198 6.29 -2.99 -15.33
N VAL A 199 7.00 -2.14 -14.56
CA VAL A 199 7.13 -2.30 -13.10
C VAL A 199 5.74 -2.36 -12.46
N TYR A 200 4.81 -1.51 -12.89
CA TYR A 200 3.44 -1.55 -12.42
C TYR A 200 2.70 -2.84 -12.82
N CYS A 201 2.90 -3.37 -14.04
CA CYS A 201 2.35 -4.68 -14.43
C CYS A 201 2.85 -5.82 -13.54
N CYS A 202 4.15 -5.82 -13.21
CA CYS A 202 4.76 -6.80 -12.31
C CYS A 202 4.20 -6.66 -10.88
N ALA A 203 4.04 -5.43 -10.38
CA ALA A 203 3.45 -5.19 -9.07
C ALA A 203 1.96 -5.60 -9.03
N ALA A 204 1.19 -5.27 -10.06
CA ALA A 204 -0.23 -5.61 -10.16
C ALA A 204 -0.50 -7.13 -10.14
N SER A 205 0.42 -7.92 -10.70
CA SER A 205 0.36 -9.38 -10.70
C SER A 205 0.95 -10.04 -9.44
N GLY A 206 1.42 -9.23 -8.46
CA GLY A 206 2.00 -9.74 -7.21
C GLY A 206 3.45 -10.23 -7.31
N ARG A 207 4.15 -9.93 -8.41
CA ARG A 207 5.56 -10.29 -8.68
C ARG A 207 6.49 -9.23 -8.09
N VAL A 208 6.65 -9.25 -6.77
CA VAL A 208 7.37 -8.20 -6.01
C VAL A 208 8.85 -8.14 -6.36
N ASP A 209 9.54 -9.28 -6.37
CA ASP A 209 11.00 -9.32 -6.63
C ASP A 209 11.30 -8.88 -8.08
N ASP A 210 10.53 -9.35 -9.06
CA ASP A 210 10.67 -8.96 -10.47
C ASP A 210 10.44 -7.45 -10.65
N ALA A 211 9.37 -6.90 -10.05
CA ALA A 211 9.07 -5.47 -10.12
C ALA A 211 10.19 -4.60 -9.52
N LEU A 212 10.73 -4.98 -8.35
CA LEU A 212 11.82 -4.25 -7.71
C LEU A 212 13.15 -4.42 -8.47
N ALA A 213 13.40 -5.58 -9.08
CA ALA A 213 14.57 -5.79 -9.91
C ALA A 213 14.56 -4.87 -11.15
N TYR A 214 13.41 -4.73 -11.83
CA TYR A 214 13.27 -3.77 -12.93
C TYR A 214 13.38 -2.32 -12.44
N ALA A 215 12.82 -1.99 -11.28
CA ALA A 215 12.96 -0.65 -10.71
C ALA A 215 14.42 -0.32 -10.35
N LYS A 216 15.16 -1.30 -9.81
CA LYS A 216 16.60 -1.18 -9.56
C LYS A 216 17.39 -1.03 -10.86
N HIS A 217 17.05 -1.82 -11.88
CA HIS A 217 17.64 -1.66 -13.20
C HIS A 217 17.43 -0.24 -13.76
N MET A 218 16.22 0.31 -13.63
CA MET A 218 15.97 1.72 -14.02
C MET A 218 16.84 2.68 -13.23
N ALA A 219 16.96 2.49 -11.91
CA ALA A 219 17.81 3.33 -11.07
C ALA A 219 19.28 3.26 -11.51
N ASP A 220 19.80 2.05 -11.78
CA ASP A 220 21.19 1.79 -12.18
C ASP A 220 21.55 2.34 -13.57
N HIS A 221 20.55 2.66 -14.38
CA HIS A 221 20.72 3.32 -15.69
C HIS A 221 20.22 4.78 -15.69
N ASP A 222 20.00 5.38 -14.51
CA ASP A 222 19.53 6.76 -14.34
C ASP A 222 18.23 7.08 -15.10
N VAL A 223 17.36 6.08 -15.26
CA VAL A 223 16.04 6.23 -15.87
C VAL A 223 15.03 6.65 -14.80
N PRO A 224 14.39 7.83 -14.90
CA PRO A 224 13.44 8.30 -13.89
C PRO A 224 12.16 7.46 -13.90
N PHE A 225 11.50 7.33 -12.74
CA PHE A 225 10.19 6.70 -12.66
C PHE A 225 9.10 7.66 -13.14
N ASP A 226 8.16 7.21 -13.98
CA ASP A 226 7.10 8.07 -14.52
C ASP A 226 6.06 8.44 -13.46
N ASP A 227 5.88 9.75 -13.24
CA ASP A 227 4.95 10.29 -12.24
C ASP A 227 3.50 9.86 -12.48
N THR A 228 3.10 9.69 -13.75
CA THR A 228 1.72 9.30 -14.07
C THR A 228 1.49 7.85 -13.71
N VAL A 229 2.42 6.95 -14.04
CA VAL A 229 2.39 5.55 -13.58
C VAL A 229 2.43 5.47 -12.05
N PHE A 230 3.30 6.25 -11.39
CA PHE A 230 3.35 6.32 -9.94
C PHE A 230 2.00 6.71 -9.32
N SER A 231 1.31 7.68 -9.93
CA SER A 231 -0.02 8.10 -9.48
C SER A 231 -1.10 7.04 -9.72
N LEU A 232 -1.08 6.35 -10.87
CA LEU A 232 -2.04 5.30 -11.22
C LEU A 232 -1.86 4.06 -10.36
N MET A 233 -0.62 3.67 -10.07
CA MET A 233 -0.30 2.56 -9.17
C MET A 233 -0.89 2.78 -7.77
N GLN A 234 -1.00 4.02 -7.31
CA GLN A 234 -1.61 4.36 -6.03
C GLN A 234 -3.12 4.67 -6.12
N HIS A 235 -3.73 4.43 -7.28
CA HIS A 235 -5.17 4.53 -7.51
C HIS A 235 -5.67 3.24 -8.19
N PRO A 236 -5.62 2.09 -7.51
CA PRO A 236 -5.85 0.77 -8.12
C PRO A 236 -7.26 0.59 -8.72
N SER A 237 -8.23 1.43 -8.32
CA SER A 237 -9.61 1.38 -8.83
C SER A 237 -9.83 2.18 -10.12
N VAL A 238 -8.90 3.06 -10.50
CA VAL A 238 -9.09 3.97 -11.64
C VAL A 238 -8.56 3.32 -12.91
N ASN A 239 -9.45 3.10 -13.88
CA ASN A 239 -9.05 2.69 -15.23
C ASN A 239 -8.20 3.81 -15.86
N PRO A 240 -6.97 3.53 -16.34
CA PRO A 240 -6.09 4.52 -16.96
C PRO A 240 -6.72 5.28 -18.13
N VAL A 241 -7.52 4.61 -18.97
CA VAL A 241 -8.22 5.26 -20.09
C VAL A 241 -9.25 6.26 -19.56
N ALA A 242 -9.98 5.91 -18.50
CA ALA A 242 -10.95 6.81 -17.87
C ALA A 242 -10.26 8.00 -17.18
N ALA A 243 -9.05 7.81 -16.64
CA ALA A 243 -8.25 8.87 -16.03
C ALA A 243 -7.79 9.91 -17.05
N GLU A 244 -7.25 9.47 -18.20
CA GLU A 244 -6.78 10.38 -19.24
C GLU A 244 -7.88 11.23 -19.84
N HIS A 245 -9.12 10.73 -19.84
CA HIS A 245 -10.29 11.42 -20.38
C HIS A 245 -11.13 12.11 -19.29
N SER A 246 -10.59 12.24 -18.07
CA SER A 246 -11.22 12.99 -16.96
C SER A 246 -12.63 12.51 -16.58
N ALA A 247 -12.97 11.25 -16.86
CA ALA A 247 -14.27 10.68 -16.50
C ALA A 247 -14.46 10.58 -14.97
N VAL A 248 -13.35 10.43 -14.23
CA VAL A 248 -13.32 10.39 -12.76
C VAL A 248 -12.76 11.70 -12.20
N TRP A 249 -13.60 12.74 -12.21
CA TRP A 249 -13.19 14.10 -11.82
C TRP A 249 -12.82 14.25 -10.33
N HIS A 250 -13.46 13.50 -9.44
CA HIS A 250 -13.25 13.62 -7.99
C HIS A 250 -11.88 13.11 -7.52
N SER A 251 -11.24 12.19 -8.25
CA SER A 251 -9.92 11.65 -7.92
C SER A 251 -8.76 12.49 -8.48
N ALA A 252 -9.03 13.46 -9.37
CA ALA A 252 -8.01 14.26 -10.03
C ALA A 252 -7.09 15.01 -9.05
N LYS A 253 -7.63 15.52 -7.93
CA LYS A 253 -6.81 16.14 -6.87
C LYS A 253 -5.83 15.12 -6.28
N GLY A 254 -6.30 13.90 -6.00
CA GLY A 254 -5.48 12.80 -5.48
C GLY A 254 -4.34 12.44 -6.44
N MET A 255 -4.68 12.23 -7.71
CA MET A 255 -3.70 11.93 -8.76
C MET A 255 -2.64 13.04 -8.89
N LEU A 256 -3.04 14.32 -8.89
CA LEU A 256 -2.10 15.43 -8.93
C LEU A 256 -1.19 15.50 -7.70
N LEU A 257 -1.71 15.23 -6.50
CA LEU A 257 -0.91 15.18 -5.28
C LEU A 257 0.11 14.03 -5.34
N GLN A 258 -0.28 12.88 -5.88
CA GLN A 258 0.62 11.75 -6.07
C GLN A 258 1.73 12.04 -7.08
N ARG A 259 1.40 12.68 -8.21
CA ARG A 259 2.42 13.11 -9.18
C ARG A 259 3.43 14.07 -8.56
N ARG A 260 2.97 15.04 -7.76
CA ARG A 260 3.85 15.96 -7.03
C ARG A 260 4.70 15.26 -5.98
N LEU A 261 4.15 14.25 -5.31
CA LEU A 261 4.90 13.45 -4.35
C LEU A 261 5.98 12.62 -5.06
N GLY A 262 5.64 11.98 -6.19
CA GLY A 262 6.59 11.26 -7.04
C GLY A 262 7.75 12.15 -7.46
N GLY A 263 7.44 13.30 -8.06
CA GLY A 263 8.46 14.28 -8.43
C GLY A 263 9.34 14.72 -7.26
N ARG A 264 8.77 14.97 -6.07
CA ARG A 264 9.57 15.29 -4.88
C ARG A 264 10.48 14.15 -4.44
N LEU A 265 9.97 12.92 -4.38
CA LEU A 265 10.79 11.77 -4.01
C LEU A 265 11.91 11.55 -5.03
N GLN A 266 11.63 11.71 -6.32
CA GLN A 266 12.61 11.58 -7.40
C GLN A 266 13.70 12.67 -7.36
N THR A 267 13.47 13.83 -6.74
CA THR A 267 14.53 14.84 -6.58
C THR A 267 15.60 14.46 -5.57
N GLU A 268 15.28 13.60 -4.59
CA GLU A 268 16.17 13.24 -3.49
C GLU A 268 16.61 11.76 -3.55
N TYR A 269 15.77 10.90 -4.12
CA TYR A 269 15.95 9.46 -4.20
C TYR A 269 15.91 8.97 -5.65
N ARG A 270 16.41 7.74 -5.84
CA ARG A 270 16.40 7.06 -7.14
C ARG A 270 15.05 6.41 -7.44
N SER A 271 14.88 5.97 -8.68
CA SER A 271 13.63 5.40 -9.20
C SER A 271 13.16 4.13 -8.49
N ASP A 272 14.09 3.32 -7.96
CA ASP A 272 13.80 2.11 -7.18
C ASP A 272 13.16 2.43 -5.84
N THR A 273 13.63 3.48 -5.15
CA THR A 273 13.01 4.00 -3.93
C THR A 273 11.59 4.52 -4.19
N VAL A 274 11.39 5.26 -5.29
CA VAL A 274 10.07 5.79 -5.69
C VAL A 274 9.11 4.64 -6.01
N ALA A 275 9.57 3.66 -6.79
CA ALA A 275 8.78 2.47 -7.12
C ALA A 275 8.40 1.68 -5.86
N ALA A 276 9.34 1.43 -4.95
CA ALA A 276 9.09 0.71 -3.70
C ALA A 276 8.01 1.40 -2.84
N HIS A 277 8.03 2.74 -2.76
CA HIS A 277 6.97 3.50 -2.09
C HIS A 277 5.60 3.25 -2.73
N GLY A 278 5.52 3.41 -4.05
CA GLY A 278 4.27 3.22 -4.79
C GLY A 278 3.73 1.79 -4.70
N MET A 279 4.60 0.79 -4.75
CA MET A 279 4.25 -0.62 -4.54
C MET A 279 3.72 -0.88 -3.12
N PHE A 280 4.35 -0.32 -2.09
CA PHE A 280 3.89 -0.47 -0.71
C PHE A 280 2.47 0.09 -0.52
N VAL A 281 2.22 1.30 -1.05
CA VAL A 281 0.89 1.93 -1.01
C VAL A 281 -0.13 1.14 -1.85
N PHE A 282 0.25 0.70 -3.05
CA PHE A 282 -0.59 -0.13 -3.91
C PHE A 282 -1.07 -1.40 -3.19
N TYR A 283 -0.16 -2.16 -2.57
CA TYR A 283 -0.53 -3.37 -1.84
C TYR A 283 -1.31 -3.10 -0.55
N ALA A 284 -1.14 -1.93 0.07
CA ALA A 284 -2.01 -1.50 1.18
C ALA A 284 -3.45 -1.22 0.69
N LEU A 285 -3.60 -0.54 -0.44
CA LEU A 285 -4.88 -0.17 -1.04
C LEU A 285 -5.62 -1.37 -1.68
N THR A 286 -4.90 -2.40 -2.14
CA THR A 286 -5.49 -3.64 -2.66
C THR A 286 -5.69 -4.72 -1.58
N LEU A 287 -5.50 -4.37 -0.31
CA LEU A 287 -5.62 -5.28 0.86
C LEU A 287 -4.67 -6.50 0.80
N SER A 288 -3.65 -6.45 -0.05
CA SER A 288 -2.63 -7.49 -0.21
C SER A 288 -1.49 -7.31 0.79
N HIS A 289 -1.82 -7.36 2.09
CA HIS A 289 -0.91 -7.00 3.17
C HIS A 289 0.37 -7.85 3.24
N VAL A 290 0.32 -9.11 2.82
CA VAL A 290 1.50 -9.98 2.72
C VAL A 290 2.48 -9.41 1.68
N LYS A 291 1.98 -9.07 0.48
CA LYS A 291 2.79 -8.51 -0.61
C LYS A 291 3.33 -7.12 -0.27
N LYS A 292 2.57 -6.31 0.48
CA LYS A 292 3.03 -5.04 1.04
C LYS A 292 4.30 -5.21 1.89
N TRP A 293 4.33 -6.21 2.76
CA TRP A 293 5.51 -6.50 3.60
C TRP A 293 6.65 -7.17 2.82
N GLU A 294 6.31 -7.94 1.78
CA GLU A 294 7.29 -8.47 0.84
C GLU A 294 8.05 -7.38 0.10
N VAL A 295 7.45 -6.21 -0.17
CA VAL A 295 8.18 -5.07 -0.74
C VAL A 295 9.35 -4.65 0.15
N ILE A 296 9.14 -4.56 1.47
CA ILE A 296 10.19 -4.20 2.43
C ILE A 296 11.26 -5.28 2.48
N ARG A 297 10.86 -6.57 2.53
CA ARG A 297 11.81 -7.69 2.51
C ARG A 297 12.67 -7.68 1.25
N ALA A 298 12.02 -7.63 0.09
CA ALA A 298 12.65 -7.70 -1.22
C ALA A 298 13.58 -6.49 -1.48
N ALA A 299 13.16 -5.29 -1.08
CA ALA A 299 14.00 -4.10 -1.13
C ALA A 299 15.30 -4.29 -0.31
N GLY A 300 15.19 -4.85 0.90
CA GLY A 300 16.34 -5.17 1.74
C GLY A 300 17.30 -6.16 1.08
N THR A 301 16.77 -7.22 0.45
CA THR A 301 17.60 -8.24 -0.23
C THR A 301 18.24 -7.73 -1.52
N LEU A 302 17.58 -6.83 -2.26
CA LEU A 302 18.09 -6.25 -3.51
C LEU A 302 18.97 -5.02 -3.29
N GLY A 303 19.15 -4.59 -2.04
CA GLY A 303 19.90 -3.38 -1.69
C GLY A 303 19.27 -2.12 -2.26
N VAL A 304 17.94 -2.05 -2.30
CA VAL A 304 17.18 -0.83 -2.65
C VAL A 304 17.03 0.00 -1.39
N SER A 305 17.48 1.25 -1.40
CA SER A 305 17.25 2.18 -0.29
C SER A 305 15.79 2.62 -0.25
N LEU A 306 15.26 2.81 0.95
CA LEU A 306 13.90 3.30 1.16
C LEU A 306 13.93 4.75 1.65
N SER A 307 13.00 5.56 1.17
CA SER A 307 12.90 6.95 1.61
C SER A 307 12.41 7.04 3.04
N GLU A 308 12.78 8.11 3.75
CA GLU A 308 12.32 8.38 5.12
C GLU A 308 10.78 8.37 5.22
N ARG A 309 10.10 8.88 4.18
CA ARG A 309 8.64 8.83 4.06
C ARG A 309 8.10 7.39 4.00
N THR A 310 8.75 6.52 3.23
CA THR A 310 8.34 5.10 3.11
C THR A 310 8.58 4.37 4.42
N LEU A 311 9.69 4.62 5.10
CA LEU A 311 9.99 4.04 6.41
C LEU A 311 8.99 4.48 7.48
N SER A 312 8.68 5.78 7.53
CA SER A 312 7.68 6.31 8.46
C SER A 312 6.30 5.72 8.20
N LEU A 313 5.89 5.63 6.92
CA LEU A 313 4.64 5.01 6.53
C LEU A 313 4.60 3.52 6.94
N ALA A 314 5.68 2.78 6.67
CA ALA A 314 5.78 1.37 7.03
C ALA A 314 5.65 1.17 8.54
N VAL A 315 6.27 2.01 9.36
CA VAL A 315 6.18 1.95 10.83
C VAL A 315 4.76 2.25 11.31
N GLU A 316 4.10 3.29 10.80
CA GLU A 316 2.72 3.61 11.19
C GLU A 316 1.73 2.51 10.77
N VAL A 317 1.95 1.89 9.61
CA VAL A 317 1.17 0.73 9.16
C VAL A 317 1.47 -0.50 10.04
N TYR A 318 2.73 -0.73 10.41
CA TYR A 318 3.15 -1.78 11.33
C TYR A 318 2.46 -1.61 12.69
N ALA A 319 2.39 -0.38 13.20
CA ALA A 319 1.70 -0.05 14.44
C ALA A 319 0.20 -0.36 14.36
N ARG A 320 -0.47 0.01 13.26
CA ARG A 320 -1.90 -0.25 13.04
C ARG A 320 -2.22 -1.73 12.91
N GLU A 321 -1.35 -2.48 12.23
CA GLU A 321 -1.45 -3.93 12.14
C GLU A 321 -0.89 -4.65 13.37
N LYS A 322 -0.35 -3.89 14.34
CA LYS A 322 0.29 -4.38 15.57
C LYS A 322 1.41 -5.40 15.33
N GLY A 323 2.04 -5.34 14.16
CA GLY A 323 3.04 -6.29 13.71
C GLY A 323 2.53 -7.72 13.51
N LEU A 324 1.22 -7.93 13.37
CA LEU A 324 0.64 -9.28 13.28
C LEU A 324 0.89 -9.98 11.94
N ARG A 325 1.10 -9.21 10.87
CA ARG A 325 1.26 -9.71 9.49
C ARG A 325 2.72 -9.62 9.01
N CYS A 326 3.67 -9.65 9.94
CA CYS A 326 5.08 -9.45 9.67
C CYS A 326 5.87 -10.72 10.01
N GLY A 327 6.74 -11.17 9.10
CA GLY A 327 7.63 -12.31 9.34
C GLY A 327 9.02 -11.86 9.82
N PRO A 328 9.85 -12.80 10.34
CA PRO A 328 11.17 -12.47 10.88
C PRO A 328 12.11 -11.86 9.83
N LYS A 329 12.08 -12.32 8.58
CA LYS A 329 12.86 -11.73 7.47
C LYS A 329 12.45 -10.26 7.22
N THR A 330 11.16 -9.96 7.26
CA THR A 330 10.65 -8.60 7.09
C THR A 330 11.03 -7.71 8.26
N VAL A 331 10.93 -8.20 9.51
CA VAL A 331 11.36 -7.43 10.70
C VAL A 331 12.85 -7.10 10.62
N ARG A 332 13.70 -8.06 10.23
CA ARG A 332 15.14 -7.82 10.06
C ARG A 332 15.42 -6.75 9.01
N ALA A 333 14.78 -6.85 7.84
CA ALA A 333 14.91 -5.83 6.79
C ALA A 333 14.45 -4.45 7.28
N LEU A 334 13.29 -4.37 7.95
CA LEU A 334 12.76 -3.11 8.49
C LEU A 334 13.68 -2.52 9.56
N ALA A 335 14.23 -3.35 10.46
CA ALA A 335 15.17 -2.90 11.49
C ALA A 335 16.47 -2.36 10.88
N LEU A 336 17.02 -3.03 9.87
CA LEU A 336 18.21 -2.55 9.13
C LEU A 336 17.96 -1.21 8.46
N PHE A 337 16.81 -1.04 7.79
CA PHE A 337 16.45 0.24 7.19
C PHE A 337 16.29 1.36 8.23
N LEU A 338 15.63 1.07 9.35
CA LEU A 338 15.43 2.05 10.41
C LEU A 338 16.74 2.43 11.12
N ALA A 339 17.67 1.48 11.27
CA ALA A 339 18.99 1.75 11.82
C ALA A 339 19.80 2.71 10.92
N ARG A 340 19.72 2.52 9.59
CA ARG A 340 20.39 3.36 8.60
C ARG A 340 19.78 4.75 8.51
N ASP A 341 18.49 4.83 8.18
CA ASP A 341 17.86 6.08 7.70
C ASP A 341 16.54 6.45 8.43
N GLY A 342 16.07 5.62 9.38
CA GLY A 342 14.84 5.88 10.15
C GLY A 342 15.08 6.54 11.52
N SER A 343 14.03 6.86 12.28
CA SER A 343 14.19 7.35 13.66
C SER A 343 14.53 6.19 14.62
N ILE A 344 15.32 6.48 15.67
CA ILE A 344 15.63 5.48 16.70
C ILE A 344 14.39 5.04 17.47
N GLU A 345 13.45 5.96 17.71
CA GLU A 345 12.16 5.64 18.33
C GLU A 345 11.37 4.60 17.51
N HIS A 346 11.34 4.76 16.19
CA HIS A 346 10.69 3.78 15.31
C HIS A 346 11.40 2.42 15.33
N LEU A 347 12.75 2.40 15.35
CA LEU A 347 13.52 1.17 15.48
C LEU A 347 13.21 0.44 16.79
N LEU A 348 13.25 1.16 17.92
CA LEU A 348 12.88 0.64 19.23
C LEU A 348 11.47 0.07 19.24
N PHE A 349 10.50 0.84 18.73
CA PHE A 349 9.10 0.43 18.67
C PHE A 349 8.93 -0.88 17.90
N VAL A 350 9.53 -1.00 16.71
CA VAL A 350 9.44 -2.22 15.90
C VAL A 350 10.04 -3.41 16.62
N LEU A 351 11.22 -3.28 17.22
CA LEU A 351 11.89 -4.37 17.94
C LEU A 351 11.13 -4.78 19.20
N LEU A 352 10.72 -3.82 20.03
CA LEU A 352 9.92 -4.08 21.25
C LEU A 352 8.60 -4.78 20.91
N ARG A 353 7.90 -4.29 19.88
CA ARG A 353 6.64 -4.90 19.43
C ARG A 353 6.86 -6.32 18.90
N THR A 354 7.96 -6.56 18.20
CA THR A 354 8.32 -7.90 17.71
C THR A 354 8.56 -8.86 18.88
N LYS A 355 9.42 -8.48 19.84
CA LYS A 355 9.69 -9.30 21.05
C LYS A 355 8.41 -9.55 21.86
N LYS A 356 7.51 -8.55 21.97
CA LYS A 356 6.19 -8.73 22.60
C LYS A 356 5.33 -9.73 21.83
N ASN A 357 5.29 -9.63 20.49
CA ASN A 357 4.53 -10.56 19.65
C ASN A 357 5.07 -11.99 19.76
N GLU A 358 6.39 -12.20 19.87
CA GLU A 358 6.98 -13.54 20.06
C GLU A 358 6.53 -14.23 21.35
N LEU A 359 6.12 -13.47 22.37
CA LEU A 359 5.58 -14.00 23.63
C LEU A 359 4.08 -14.34 23.59
N LEU A 360 3.36 -13.80 22.61
CA LEU A 360 1.93 -13.98 22.51
C LEU A 360 1.58 -15.44 22.18
N PRO A 361 0.55 -16.02 22.83
CA PRO A 361 0.15 -17.41 22.59
C PRO A 361 -0.23 -17.67 21.12
N GLU A 362 -0.68 -16.66 20.40
CA GLU A 362 -1.04 -16.72 18.99
C GLU A 362 0.15 -17.02 18.06
N PHE A 363 1.36 -16.63 18.46
CA PHE A 363 2.58 -16.81 17.66
C PHE A 363 3.49 -17.92 18.18
N ARG A 364 3.08 -18.65 19.23
CA ARG A 364 3.81 -19.81 19.73
C ARG A 364 3.91 -20.90 18.67
N GLY A 365 5.13 -21.34 18.39
CA GLY A 365 5.45 -22.35 17.37
C GLY A 365 5.86 -21.75 16.02
N LEU A 366 5.80 -20.42 15.85
CA LEU A 366 6.44 -19.74 14.73
C LEU A 366 7.93 -19.48 14.98
N PRO A 367 8.76 -19.41 13.92
CA PRO A 367 10.15 -19.03 14.06
C PRO A 367 10.26 -17.62 14.63
N ARG A 368 11.16 -17.45 15.60
CA ARG A 368 11.48 -16.16 16.20
C ARG A 368 12.34 -15.32 15.27
N THR A 369 12.38 -14.03 15.52
CA THR A 369 13.28 -13.09 14.85
C THR A 369 14.65 -13.17 15.49
N VAL A 370 15.57 -13.84 14.82
CA VAL A 370 16.98 -13.95 15.21
C VAL A 370 17.82 -13.22 14.18
N PHE A 371 18.64 -12.29 14.63
CA PHE A 371 19.58 -11.56 13.78
C PHE A 371 20.88 -12.37 13.66
N SER A 372 21.43 -12.46 12.45
CA SER A 372 22.79 -12.99 12.27
C SER A 372 23.82 -12.02 12.86
N GLU A 373 25.02 -12.53 13.20
CA GLU A 373 26.11 -11.70 13.72
C GLU A 373 26.46 -10.52 12.80
N ALA A 374 26.40 -10.75 11.48
CA ALA A 374 26.61 -9.70 10.49
C ALA A 374 25.51 -8.63 10.51
N GLU A 375 24.24 -9.04 10.59
CA GLU A 375 23.11 -8.10 10.66
C GLU A 375 23.13 -7.30 11.97
N GLU A 376 23.46 -7.94 13.10
CA GLU A 376 23.64 -7.26 14.37
C GLU A 376 24.78 -6.24 14.29
N ALA A 377 25.94 -6.64 13.79
CA ALA A 377 27.09 -5.77 13.65
C ALA A 377 26.76 -4.54 12.78
N ASP A 378 26.04 -4.74 11.67
CA ASP A 378 25.58 -3.67 10.79
C ASP A 378 24.62 -2.71 11.49
N ILE A 379 23.59 -3.22 12.19
CA ILE A 379 22.65 -2.39 12.95
C ILE A 379 23.40 -1.56 13.99
N MET A 380 24.26 -2.21 14.78
CA MET A 380 25.01 -1.55 15.86
C MET A 380 26.02 -0.55 15.31
N TYR A 381 26.66 -0.82 14.17
CA TYR A 381 27.54 0.12 13.49
C TYR A 381 26.78 1.36 13.03
N CYS A 382 25.63 1.20 12.37
CA CYS A 382 24.78 2.30 11.92
C CYS A 382 24.30 3.17 13.09
N VAL A 383 23.81 2.54 14.17
CA VAL A 383 23.36 3.24 15.37
C VAL A 383 24.51 3.97 16.06
N ALA A 384 25.68 3.34 16.22
CA ALA A 384 26.86 3.97 16.83
C ALA A 384 27.36 5.16 16.00
N ARG A 385 27.32 5.07 14.66
CA ARG A 385 27.66 6.20 13.78
C ARG A 385 26.71 7.38 13.99
N ARG A 386 25.41 7.13 14.17
CA ARG A 386 24.39 8.16 14.42
C ARG A 386 24.49 8.76 15.81
N ALA A 387 24.81 7.95 16.82
CA ALA A 387 25.04 8.40 18.20
C ALA A 387 26.17 9.43 18.35
N ARG A 388 27.11 9.51 17.39
CA ARG A 388 28.12 10.58 17.36
C ARG A 388 27.55 11.97 17.07
N ARG A 389 26.33 12.04 16.54
CA ARG A 389 25.66 13.28 16.12
C ARG A 389 24.36 13.56 16.89
N ASP A 390 23.83 12.55 17.58
CA ASP A 390 22.56 12.59 18.29
C ASP A 390 22.71 11.90 19.66
N GLU A 391 22.65 12.68 20.73
CA GLU A 391 22.78 12.19 22.10
C GLU A 391 21.65 11.21 22.48
N GLY A 392 20.44 11.42 21.93
CA GLY A 392 19.31 10.50 22.13
C GLY A 392 19.58 9.12 21.54
N CYS A 393 20.28 9.04 20.40
CA CYS A 393 20.74 7.76 19.85
C CYS A 393 21.73 7.05 20.78
N SER A 394 22.62 7.79 21.46
CA SER A 394 23.66 7.24 22.34
C SER A 394 23.06 6.55 23.57
N ALA A 395 22.09 7.19 24.22
CA ALA A 395 21.42 6.68 25.42
C ALA A 395 20.71 5.34 25.18
N VAL A 396 20.27 5.09 23.94
CA VAL A 396 19.47 3.92 23.56
C VAL A 396 20.31 2.68 23.24
N ILE A 397 21.61 2.85 22.95
CA ILE A 397 22.49 1.75 22.49
C ILE A 397 22.42 0.50 23.37
N PRO A 398 22.45 0.58 24.71
CA PRO A 398 22.37 -0.62 25.56
C PRO A 398 21.06 -1.38 25.37
N LEU A 399 19.94 -0.66 25.25
CA LEU A 399 18.62 -1.25 25.05
C LEU A 399 18.49 -1.89 23.67
N LEU A 400 18.98 -1.22 22.62
CA LEU A 400 19.00 -1.78 21.26
C LEU A 400 19.87 -3.04 21.19
N ARG A 401 21.04 -3.02 21.83
CA ARG A 401 21.91 -4.20 21.90
C ARG A 401 21.20 -5.38 22.56
N ALA A 402 20.50 -5.15 23.67
CA ALA A 402 19.70 -6.19 24.33
C ALA A 402 18.55 -6.67 23.43
N LEU A 403 17.84 -5.78 22.73
CA LEU A 403 16.74 -6.16 21.83
C LEU A 403 17.18 -7.00 20.63
N VAL A 404 18.39 -6.75 20.11
CA VAL A 404 18.93 -7.46 18.95
C VAL A 404 19.60 -8.78 19.36
N ARG A 405 20.32 -8.81 20.50
CA ARG A 405 21.05 -10.00 20.99
C ARG A 405 20.24 -11.00 21.78
N GLU A 406 19.23 -10.54 22.53
CA GLU A 406 18.52 -11.41 23.47
C GLU A 406 17.53 -12.30 22.71
N ASP A 407 17.88 -13.58 22.58
CA ASP A 407 17.07 -14.58 21.87
C ASP A 407 15.83 -15.02 22.66
N ASP A 408 15.86 -14.83 23.99
CA ASP A 408 14.72 -15.10 24.86
C ASP A 408 13.97 -13.82 25.26
N PRO A 409 12.82 -13.52 24.62
CA PRO A 409 12.05 -12.34 24.95
C PRO A 409 11.56 -12.32 26.42
N GLN A 410 11.41 -13.48 27.09
CA GLN A 410 11.01 -13.49 28.51
C GLN A 410 12.11 -12.91 29.39
N GLN A 411 13.36 -13.34 29.17
CA GLN A 411 14.53 -12.82 29.89
C GLN A 411 14.72 -11.33 29.63
N PHE A 412 14.54 -10.90 28.37
CA PHE A 412 14.59 -9.48 28.02
C PHE A 412 13.62 -8.63 28.84
N PHE A 413 12.31 -8.98 28.86
CA PHE A 413 11.32 -8.18 29.59
C PHE A 413 11.48 -8.27 31.11
N HIS A 414 11.96 -9.40 31.65
CA HIS A 414 12.29 -9.51 33.07
C HIS A 414 13.46 -8.59 33.45
N ALA A 415 14.54 -8.59 32.66
CA ALA A 415 15.70 -7.70 32.86
C ALA A 415 15.30 -6.23 32.72
N LEU A 416 14.48 -5.88 31.72
CA LEU A 416 13.98 -4.53 31.51
C LEU A 416 13.12 -4.05 32.69
N THR A 417 12.22 -4.90 33.17
CA THR A 417 11.35 -4.58 34.33
C THR A 417 12.18 -4.39 35.60
N HIS A 418 13.22 -5.21 35.80
CA HIS A 418 14.12 -5.08 36.94
C HIS A 418 14.92 -3.77 36.89
N ALA A 419 15.48 -3.43 35.72
CA ALA A 419 16.21 -2.18 35.51
C ALA A 419 15.32 -0.94 35.75
N VAL A 420 14.08 -0.96 35.26
CA VAL A 420 13.09 0.13 35.48
C VAL A 420 12.72 0.28 36.96
N ARG A 421 12.61 -0.83 37.71
CA ARG A 421 12.29 -0.76 39.14
C ARG A 421 13.48 -0.25 39.97
N ALA A 422 14.69 -0.64 39.62
CA ALA A 422 15.91 -0.21 40.31
C ALA A 422 16.18 1.30 40.16
N THR A 423 15.84 1.90 39.01
CA THR A 423 15.98 3.35 38.80
C THR A 423 14.93 4.17 39.56
N ASN A 424 13.69 3.68 39.64
CA ASN A 424 12.63 4.33 40.43
C ASN A 424 12.89 4.31 41.94
N THR A 425 13.58 3.28 42.47
CA THR A 425 13.93 3.21 43.89
C THR A 425 15.10 4.13 44.26
N ASN A 426 15.97 4.47 43.32
CA ASN A 426 17.10 5.37 43.55
C ASN A 426 16.70 6.86 43.45
N SER A 427 15.58 7.19 42.82
CA SER A 427 15.03 8.57 42.80
C SER A 427 14.14 8.92 44.01
N SER A 428 13.87 7.97 44.92
CA SER A 428 13.00 8.18 46.09
C SER A 428 13.71 7.96 47.44
N GLY A 429 15.04 7.93 47.47
CA GLY A 429 15.82 7.65 48.69
C GLY A 429 16.64 8.84 49.17
N GLY A 430 16.19 9.47 50.27
CA GLY A 430 17.10 10.12 51.23
C GLY A 430 17.09 11.65 51.28
N GLY A 431 16.00 12.25 51.75
CA GLY A 431 16.06 13.56 52.40
C GLY A 431 15.98 13.36 53.91
N ASP A 432 17.12 13.41 54.61
CA ASP A 432 17.22 13.84 56.02
C ASP A 432 18.69 14.17 56.40
N ASN A 433 18.95 15.47 56.50
CA ASN A 433 19.90 16.25 57.32
C ASN A 433 21.31 15.70 57.68
N ALA A 434 22.36 16.43 57.25
CA ALA A 434 23.30 17.13 58.16
C ALA A 434 24.31 18.01 57.38
N ALA A 435 24.67 19.15 57.97
CA ALA A 435 25.51 20.21 57.44
C ALA A 435 26.99 19.80 57.20
N GLY A 436 27.65 20.44 56.22
CA GLY A 436 29.09 20.67 56.28
C GLY A 436 29.91 20.50 54.99
N SER A 437 30.43 21.63 54.52
CA SER A 437 31.58 21.80 53.60
C SER A 437 31.36 21.53 52.11
N GLY A 438 31.71 22.55 51.33
CA GLY A 438 31.53 22.59 49.89
C GLY A 438 32.57 21.79 49.12
N VAL A 439 32.08 21.20 48.04
CA VAL A 439 32.82 20.92 46.79
C VAL A 439 31.77 21.03 45.67
N ASP A 440 32.07 21.82 44.64
CA ASP A 440 31.23 21.99 43.45
C ASP A 440 30.90 20.64 42.78
N PRO A 441 29.64 20.36 42.38
CA PRO A 441 29.35 19.24 41.51
C PRO A 441 29.55 19.68 40.06
N THR A 442 30.72 19.33 39.52
CA THR A 442 31.02 19.36 38.10
C THR A 442 30.25 18.23 37.38
N HIS A 443 29.45 18.61 36.39
CA HIS A 443 29.04 17.82 35.21
C HIS A 443 28.79 16.30 35.39
N THR A 444 27.68 15.91 36.02
CA THR A 444 27.09 14.55 35.86
C THR A 444 25.59 14.54 35.54
N SER A 445 24.90 15.68 35.59
CA SER A 445 23.43 15.74 35.50
C SER A 445 22.83 15.54 34.11
N SER A 446 23.58 15.73 33.02
CA SER A 446 23.06 15.64 31.65
C SER A 446 22.74 14.19 31.22
N ASN A 447 23.58 13.24 31.63
CA ASN A 447 23.44 11.82 31.24
C ASN A 447 22.34 11.10 32.03
N GLU A 448 22.14 11.45 33.30
CA GLU A 448 21.07 10.87 34.12
C GLU A 448 19.70 11.41 33.68
N GLN A 449 19.60 12.70 33.33
CA GLN A 449 18.37 13.28 32.78
C GLN A 449 17.98 12.63 31.44
N GLY A 450 18.94 12.47 30.52
CA GLY A 450 18.71 11.82 29.23
C GLY A 450 18.31 10.33 29.34
N LEU A 451 18.89 9.61 30.31
CA LEU A 451 18.48 8.23 30.62
C LEU A 451 17.08 8.18 31.25
N GLN A 452 16.76 9.11 32.14
CA GLN A 452 15.45 9.21 32.78
C GLN A 452 14.35 9.53 31.77
N ASP A 453 14.62 10.46 30.84
CA ASP A 453 13.75 10.83 29.72
C ASP A 453 13.58 9.68 28.72
N LEU A 454 14.65 8.90 28.50
CA LEU A 454 14.58 7.68 27.72
C LEU A 454 13.71 6.61 28.41
N MET A 455 13.85 6.45 29.72
CA MET A 455 13.07 5.48 30.48
C MET A 455 11.60 5.89 30.59
N THR A 456 11.27 7.17 30.72
CA THR A 456 9.88 7.66 30.62
C THR A 456 9.35 7.55 29.19
N SER A 457 10.16 7.75 28.16
CA SER A 457 9.79 7.52 26.75
C SER A 457 9.55 6.03 26.45
N VAL A 458 10.41 5.13 26.93
CA VAL A 458 10.24 3.66 26.81
C VAL A 458 9.05 3.18 27.65
N GLN A 459 8.83 3.71 28.85
CA GLN A 459 7.62 3.45 29.63
C GLN A 459 6.37 4.02 28.95
N GLY A 460 6.48 5.18 28.30
CA GLY A 460 5.45 5.80 27.47
C GLY A 460 5.09 4.91 26.30
N LEU A 461 6.07 4.46 25.52
CA LEU A 461 5.94 3.51 24.41
C LEU A 461 5.36 2.17 24.88
N LEU A 462 5.81 1.62 26.01
CA LEU A 462 5.24 0.39 26.59
C LEU A 462 3.79 0.60 27.04
N ARG A 463 3.48 1.74 27.68
CA ARG A 463 2.11 2.12 28.08
C ARG A 463 1.21 2.42 26.88
N GLU A 464 1.72 2.99 25.80
CA GLU A 464 1.00 3.22 24.55
C GLU A 464 0.74 1.89 23.83
N VAL A 465 1.73 1.00 23.81
CA VAL A 465 1.59 -0.39 23.32
C VAL A 465 0.54 -1.16 24.13
N ASP A 466 0.44 -0.92 25.44
CA ASP A 466 -0.57 -1.51 26.34
C ASP A 466 -1.93 -0.77 26.29
N ALA A 467 -1.96 0.55 26.05
CA ALA A 467 -3.17 1.36 25.93
C ALA A 467 -3.87 1.09 24.58
N LEU A 468 -3.12 0.90 23.49
CA LEU A 468 -3.65 0.40 22.22
C LEU A 468 -4.22 -1.02 22.35
N GLU A 469 -3.71 -1.83 23.28
CA GLU A 469 -4.26 -3.15 23.61
C GLU A 469 -5.63 -3.03 24.32
N LYS A 470 -5.74 -2.16 25.33
CA LYS A 470 -7.00 -1.89 26.03
C LYS A 470 -8.05 -1.26 25.10
N ALA A 471 -7.65 -0.33 24.23
CA ALA A 471 -8.53 0.24 23.21
C ALA A 471 -9.00 -0.81 22.19
N SER A 472 -8.20 -1.83 21.91
CA SER A 472 -8.58 -2.94 21.02
C SER A 472 -9.56 -3.93 21.65
N ARG A 473 -9.53 -4.11 22.98
CA ARG A 473 -10.54 -4.92 23.69
C ARG A 473 -11.87 -4.18 23.81
N ASN A 474 -11.83 -2.85 23.90
CA ASN A 474 -13.02 -2.02 24.11
C ASN A 474 -13.57 -1.38 22.82
N GLY A 475 -12.82 -1.39 21.72
CA GLY A 475 -13.12 -0.68 20.47
C GLY A 475 -13.48 -1.57 19.28
N ALA A 476 -13.69 -2.88 19.45
CA ALA A 476 -14.23 -3.72 18.40
C ALA A 476 -15.70 -3.31 18.14
N PRO A 477 -16.05 -2.75 16.96
CA PRO A 477 -17.44 -2.69 16.56
C PRO A 477 -17.86 -4.14 16.35
N ARG A 478 -18.83 -4.61 17.14
CA ARG A 478 -19.60 -5.83 16.83
C ARG A 478 -20.16 -5.64 15.42
N GLY A 479 -19.54 -6.23 14.40
CA GLY A 479 -20.08 -6.17 13.04
C GLY A 479 -19.16 -6.57 11.88
N GLY A 480 -17.83 -6.51 12.01
CA GLY A 480 -16.94 -6.72 10.85
C GLY A 480 -16.36 -8.14 10.70
N ALA A 481 -15.96 -8.77 11.81
CA ALA A 481 -15.33 -10.10 11.80
C ALA A 481 -16.31 -11.26 11.53
N ALA A 482 -17.62 -11.01 11.59
CA ALA A 482 -18.64 -12.05 11.59
C ALA A 482 -18.82 -12.80 10.24
N LYS A 483 -18.26 -12.32 9.12
CA LYS A 483 -18.45 -12.96 7.79
C LYS A 483 -17.30 -13.86 7.34
N THR A 484 -16.04 -13.57 7.71
CA THR A 484 -14.95 -14.54 7.54
C THR A 484 -15.00 -15.64 8.59
N ILE A 485 -15.67 -15.37 9.71
CA ILE A 485 -16.07 -16.38 10.70
C ILE A 485 -17.15 -17.33 10.13
N ARG A 486 -17.86 -17.04 9.02
CA ARG A 486 -18.91 -17.96 8.52
C ARG A 486 -18.40 -19.28 7.93
N ALA A 487 -17.16 -19.33 7.43
CA ALA A 487 -16.53 -20.57 6.99
C ALA A 487 -16.00 -21.39 8.18
N SER A 488 -15.49 -20.72 9.22
CA SER A 488 -15.09 -21.37 10.49
C SER A 488 -16.28 -21.70 11.39
N VAL A 489 -17.42 -21.02 11.24
CA VAL A 489 -18.68 -21.31 11.95
C VAL A 489 -19.29 -22.60 11.45
N ARG A 490 -19.08 -23.00 10.19
CA ARG A 490 -19.58 -24.30 9.72
C ARG A 490 -18.78 -25.48 10.30
N GLU A 491 -17.50 -25.27 10.61
CA GLU A 491 -16.66 -26.24 11.35
C GLU A 491 -16.85 -26.13 12.87
N GLU A 492 -17.10 -24.94 13.43
CA GLU A 492 -17.49 -24.76 14.84
C GLU A 492 -18.91 -25.28 15.12
N GLU A 493 -19.88 -25.13 14.22
CA GLU A 493 -21.23 -25.70 14.34
C GLU A 493 -21.18 -27.24 14.28
N ALA A 494 -20.29 -27.80 13.45
CA ALA A 494 -20.04 -29.25 13.42
C ALA A 494 -19.37 -29.73 14.72
N GLY A 495 -18.37 -29.01 15.22
CA GLY A 495 -17.70 -29.33 16.49
C GLY A 495 -18.60 -29.16 17.72
N VAL A 496 -19.51 -28.18 17.72
CA VAL A 496 -20.51 -27.95 18.79
C VAL A 496 -21.60 -29.03 18.75
N ALA A 497 -22.04 -29.47 17.57
CA ALA A 497 -22.98 -30.59 17.45
C ALA A 497 -22.33 -31.93 17.89
N GLU A 498 -21.06 -32.15 17.57
CA GLU A 498 -20.31 -33.34 17.98
C GLU A 498 -20.06 -33.34 19.50
N LEU A 499 -19.76 -32.18 20.09
CA LEU A 499 -19.67 -31.97 21.54
C LEU A 499 -21.02 -32.21 22.24
N GLN A 500 -22.14 -31.73 21.70
CA GLN A 500 -23.48 -31.99 22.25
C GLN A 500 -23.85 -33.47 22.18
N SER A 501 -23.53 -34.16 21.08
CA SER A 501 -23.76 -35.61 20.97
C SER A 501 -22.95 -36.43 21.99
N LEU A 502 -21.74 -35.97 22.35
CA LEU A 502 -20.91 -36.59 23.39
C LEU A 502 -21.49 -36.43 24.79
N GLU A 503 -22.23 -35.36 25.06
CA GLU A 503 -22.95 -35.14 26.32
C GLU A 503 -24.17 -36.05 26.47
N GLU A 504 -24.86 -36.33 25.37
CA GLU A 504 -26.05 -37.19 25.32
C GLU A 504 -25.71 -38.69 25.24
N SER A 505 -24.46 -39.04 24.93
CA SER A 505 -24.01 -40.42 24.78
C SER A 505 -23.72 -41.12 26.12
N ASN A 506 -24.03 -42.42 26.22
CA ASN A 506 -23.76 -43.30 27.38
C ASN A 506 -22.27 -43.67 27.54
N ILE A 507 -21.35 -42.75 27.24
CA ILE A 507 -19.91 -42.96 27.33
C ILE A 507 -19.43 -42.75 28.79
N PRO A 508 -18.52 -43.60 29.32
CA PRO A 508 -17.95 -43.41 30.65
C PRO A 508 -17.30 -42.02 30.81
N PRO A 509 -17.44 -41.37 31.98
CA PRO A 509 -17.09 -39.97 32.19
C PRO A 509 -15.63 -39.63 31.85
N GLY A 510 -14.67 -40.53 32.16
CA GLY A 510 -13.25 -40.31 31.85
C GLY A 510 -12.93 -40.33 30.34
N LEU A 511 -13.65 -41.15 29.55
CA LEU A 511 -13.48 -41.18 28.09
C LEU A 511 -14.17 -39.99 27.42
N ARG A 512 -15.28 -39.51 28.00
CA ARG A 512 -15.98 -38.30 27.55
C ARG A 512 -15.10 -37.05 27.76
N GLU A 513 -14.37 -36.98 28.86
CA GLU A 513 -13.48 -35.86 29.16
C GLU A 513 -12.25 -35.84 28.23
N LEU A 514 -11.66 -36.99 27.95
CA LEU A 514 -10.60 -37.14 26.94
C LEU A 514 -11.07 -36.77 25.52
N ALA A 515 -12.27 -37.21 25.12
CA ALA A 515 -12.83 -36.88 23.82
C ALA A 515 -13.11 -35.38 23.68
N ARG A 516 -13.62 -34.73 24.74
CA ARG A 516 -13.79 -33.27 24.80
C ARG A 516 -12.45 -32.54 24.66
N MET A 517 -11.43 -32.95 25.41
CA MET A 517 -10.11 -32.35 25.31
C MET A 517 -9.54 -32.48 23.89
N HIS A 518 -9.70 -33.63 23.25
CA HIS A 518 -9.20 -33.86 21.91
C HIS A 518 -9.93 -33.04 20.84
N LEU A 519 -11.25 -32.86 20.94
CA LEU A 519 -12.02 -32.01 20.04
C LEU A 519 -11.70 -30.51 20.22
N VAL A 520 -11.49 -30.07 21.47
CA VAL A 520 -11.03 -28.71 21.78
C VAL A 520 -9.61 -28.47 21.25
N GLU A 521 -8.70 -29.42 21.41
CA GLU A 521 -7.36 -29.33 20.82
C GLU A 521 -7.39 -29.33 19.30
N ARG A 522 -8.23 -30.16 18.68
CA ARG A 522 -8.34 -30.26 17.22
C ARG A 522 -8.93 -28.99 16.61
N SER A 523 -9.96 -28.41 17.23
CA SER A 523 -10.52 -27.11 16.85
C SER A 523 -9.54 -25.96 17.08
N ALA A 524 -8.75 -25.98 18.16
CA ALA A 524 -7.68 -25.03 18.41
C ALA A 524 -6.55 -25.16 17.36
N HIS A 525 -6.19 -26.38 16.95
CA HIS A 525 -5.21 -26.65 15.91
C HIS A 525 -5.70 -26.23 14.52
N ALA A 526 -6.96 -26.50 14.16
CA ALA A 526 -7.56 -26.08 12.89
C ALA A 526 -7.63 -24.55 12.80
N ASN A 527 -8.07 -23.90 13.88
CA ASN A 527 -8.05 -22.44 14.02
C ASN A 527 -6.63 -21.87 13.92
N ARG A 528 -5.64 -22.53 14.54
CA ARG A 528 -4.23 -22.14 14.42
C ARG A 528 -3.74 -22.30 12.99
N ALA A 529 -4.03 -23.40 12.30
CA ALA A 529 -3.63 -23.64 10.91
C ALA A 529 -4.25 -22.65 9.92
N ALA A 530 -5.53 -22.32 10.07
CA ALA A 530 -6.21 -21.32 9.23
C ALA A 530 -5.62 -19.91 9.44
N ARG A 531 -5.25 -19.57 10.68
CA ARG A 531 -4.62 -18.27 11.02
C ARG A 531 -3.16 -18.19 10.58
N LEU A 532 -2.40 -19.28 10.68
CA LEU A 532 -1.03 -19.40 10.19
C LEU A 532 -0.93 -19.13 8.69
N ARG A 533 -1.88 -19.64 7.89
CA ARG A 533 -1.98 -19.35 6.45
C ARG A 533 -2.21 -17.86 6.12
N MET A 534 -2.74 -17.06 7.06
CA MET A 534 -2.96 -15.63 6.88
C MET A 534 -1.88 -14.74 7.51
N ALA A 535 -1.10 -15.27 8.46
CA ALA A 535 -0.04 -14.55 9.17
C ALA A 535 1.34 -14.72 8.51
N TRP A 536 1.52 -15.74 7.67
CA TRP A 536 2.80 -16.04 7.05
C TRP A 536 3.02 -15.35 5.71
N VAL A 537 4.04 -14.50 5.70
CA VAL A 537 4.88 -14.28 4.52
C VAL A 537 5.79 -15.51 4.42
N ASN A 538 5.61 -16.30 3.36
CA ASN A 538 6.25 -17.61 3.16
C ASN A 538 7.79 -17.51 3.32
N PRO A 539 8.44 -18.33 4.15
CA PRO A 539 9.90 -18.36 4.24
C PRO A 539 10.56 -18.94 2.99
N ASP A 540 9.81 -19.73 2.21
CA ASP A 540 10.25 -20.34 0.97
C ASP A 540 9.28 -19.95 -0.16
N GLY A 541 9.80 -19.24 -1.16
CA GLY A 541 9.07 -18.86 -2.35
C GLY A 541 8.73 -20.07 -3.20
N THR A 542 7.65 -20.77 -2.88
CA THR A 542 6.96 -21.68 -3.81
C THR A 542 5.45 -21.56 -3.61
N PHE A 543 4.79 -20.83 -4.51
CA PHE A 543 3.65 -21.31 -5.29
C PHE A 543 3.68 -20.61 -6.65
#